data_AF-A0A4Q0SZC5-F1
#
_entry.id   AF-A0A4Q0SZC5-F1
#
_cell.length_a   1.000
_cell.length_b   1.000
_cell.length_c   1.000
_cell.angle_alpha   90.00
_cell.angle_beta   90.00
_cell.angle_gamma   90.00
#
_symmetry.space_group_name_H-M   'P 1'
#
loop_
_entity.id
_entity.type
_entity.pdbx_description
1 polymer ?
#
loop_
_entity_poly.entity_id
_entity_poly.type
_entity_poly.pdbx_seq_one_letter_code
_entity_poly.pdbx_strand_id
1 'polypeptide(L)'
;MARKAFQEVTIPSELARLDSEAMLPPADIIGAFIRANPSFPPESIALSCGNNRLTAIEICMSKTLQPIACESIRSCRAQQVKITPP
;
A
#
# COMPACT_ATOMS: atom_id res chain seq x y z
N MET A 1 -1.38 -19.76 5.98
CA MET A 1 -0.62 -19.10 4.89
C MET A 1 -0.82 -17.58 4.91
N ALA A 2 -2.06 -17.06 4.91
CA ALA A 2 -2.31 -15.61 5.02
C ALA A 2 -1.64 -14.91 6.22
N ARG A 3 -1.58 -15.56 7.40
CA ARG A 3 -0.89 -15.00 8.58
C ARG A 3 0.63 -14.84 8.42
N LYS A 4 1.31 -15.68 7.63
CA LYS A 4 2.77 -15.53 7.40
C LYS A 4 3.05 -14.38 6.42
N ALA A 5 2.25 -14.28 5.35
CA ALA A 5 2.32 -13.16 4.40
C ALA A 5 2.15 -11.80 5.10
N PHE A 6 1.20 -11.71 6.04
CA PHE A 6 0.96 -10.49 6.82
C PHE A 6 2.10 -10.15 7.80
N GLN A 7 2.88 -11.13 8.26
CA GLN A 7 4.00 -10.87 9.18
C GLN A 7 5.24 -10.31 8.49
N GLU A 8 5.32 -10.46 7.17
CA GLU A 8 6.46 -9.98 6.36
C GLU A 8 6.26 -8.54 5.86
N VAL A 9 5.08 -7.96 6.06
CA VAL A 9 4.73 -6.60 5.64
C VAL A 9 4.85 -5.63 6.80
N THR A 10 5.76 -4.68 6.66
CA THR A 10 5.96 -3.54 7.55
C THR A 10 5.15 -2.34 7.08
N ILE A 11 4.29 -1.80 7.95
CA ILE A 11 3.60 -0.54 7.67
C ILE A 11 4.59 0.61 7.88
N PRO A 12 4.78 1.52 6.91
CA PRO A 12 5.65 2.68 7.07
C PRO A 12 5.27 3.51 8.28
N SER A 13 6.26 3.87 9.10
CA SER A 13 6.04 4.63 10.34
C SER A 13 5.40 6.00 10.08
N GLU A 14 5.64 6.58 8.91
CA GLU A 14 5.09 7.85 8.46
C GLU A 14 3.57 7.79 8.25
N LEU A 15 3.04 6.60 7.91
CA LEU A 15 1.60 6.38 7.76
C LEU A 15 0.97 5.85 9.06
N ALA A 16 1.73 5.07 9.84
CA ALA A 16 1.27 4.53 11.12
C ALA A 16 1.17 5.58 12.24
N ARG A 17 1.93 6.68 12.14
CA ARG A 17 1.96 7.77 13.14
C ARG A 17 1.28 9.05 12.63
N LEU A 18 0.31 8.93 11.73
CA LEU A 18 -0.46 10.10 11.31
C LEU A 18 -1.32 10.58 12.48
N ASP A 19 -0.98 11.76 13.04
CA ASP A 19 -1.73 12.39 14.13
C ASP A 19 -2.96 13.17 13.61
N SER A 20 -3.02 13.44 12.31
CA SER A 20 -4.11 14.15 11.65
C SER A 20 -4.36 13.60 10.24
N GLU A 21 -5.50 13.96 9.65
CA GLU A 21 -5.78 13.65 8.25
C GLU A 21 -4.69 14.23 7.34
N ALA A 22 -4.22 13.44 6.37
CA ALA A 22 -3.20 13.85 5.40
C ALA A 22 -3.72 13.65 3.97
N MET A 23 -3.30 14.52 3.06
CA MET A 23 -3.51 14.36 1.62
C MET A 23 -2.17 14.13 0.94
N LEU A 24 -1.96 12.91 0.43
CA LEU A 24 -0.72 12.51 -0.22
C LEU A 24 -0.98 11.97 -1.63
N PRO A 25 -0.09 12.21 -2.61
CA PRO A 25 -0.13 11.53 -3.88
C PRO A 25 -0.06 10.00 -3.72
N PRO A 26 -0.79 9.21 -4.52
CA PRO A 26 -0.67 7.74 -4.49
C PRO A 26 0.77 7.24 -4.63
N ALA A 27 1.56 7.90 -5.48
CA ALA A 27 2.96 7.55 -5.73
C ALA A 27 3.83 7.70 -4.46
N ASP A 28 3.58 8.71 -3.63
CA ASP A 28 4.35 8.93 -2.39
C ASP A 28 4.02 7.85 -1.35
N ILE A 29 2.74 7.47 -1.27
CA ILE A 29 2.28 6.38 -0.40
C ILE A 29 2.93 5.06 -0.82
N ILE A 30 2.85 4.72 -2.11
CA ILE A 30 3.48 3.50 -2.66
C ILE A 30 5.00 3.54 -2.42
N GLY A 31 5.65 4.69 -2.64
CA GLY A 31 7.07 4.89 -2.38
C GLY A 31 7.45 4.65 -0.92
N ALA A 32 6.61 5.05 0.04
CA ALA A 32 6.82 4.76 1.45
C ALA A 32 6.76 3.26 1.75
N PHE A 33 5.79 2.54 1.17
CA PHE A 33 5.69 1.08 1.31
C PHE A 33 6.88 0.34 0.69
N ILE A 34 7.38 0.79 -0.47
CA ILE A 34 8.58 0.22 -1.10
C ILE A 34 9.81 0.40 -0.20
N ARG A 35 10.01 1.60 0.37
CA ARG A 35 11.13 1.87 1.28
C ARG A 35 11.06 1.04 2.55
N ALA A 36 9.87 0.89 3.13
CA ALA A 36 9.66 0.08 4.32
C ALA A 36 9.75 -1.43 4.04
N ASN A 37 9.53 -1.86 2.80
CA ASN A 37 9.54 -3.26 2.41
C ASN A 37 10.34 -3.53 1.13
N PRO A 38 11.68 -3.47 1.16
CA PRO A 38 12.52 -3.60 -0.03
C PRO A 38 12.43 -4.97 -0.74
N SER A 39 11.89 -5.99 -0.07
CA SER A 39 11.64 -7.32 -0.65
C SER A 39 10.44 -7.36 -1.60
N PHE A 40 9.59 -6.33 -1.60
CA PHE A 40 8.44 -6.24 -2.51
C PHE A 40 8.73 -5.19 -3.59
N PRO A 41 8.75 -5.57 -4.87
CA PRO A 41 8.96 -4.62 -5.94
C PRO A 41 7.72 -3.73 -6.15
N PRO A 42 7.86 -2.55 -6.77
CA PRO A 42 6.79 -1.57 -6.95
C PRO A 42 5.52 -2.15 -7.59
N GLU A 43 5.68 -3.04 -8.57
CA GLU A 43 4.58 -3.68 -9.29
C GLU A 43 3.73 -4.61 -8.43
N SER A 44 4.25 -5.06 -7.29
CA SER A 44 3.54 -5.93 -6.34
C SER A 44 2.75 -5.16 -5.28
N ILE A 45 2.80 -3.83 -5.30
CA ILE A 45 2.10 -2.97 -4.35
C ILE A 45 1.05 -2.15 -5.11
N ALA A 46 -0.20 -2.27 -4.71
CA ALA A 46 -1.30 -1.50 -5.28
C ALA A 46 -2.02 -0.68 -4.20
N LEU A 47 -2.55 0.46 -4.64
CA LEU A 47 -3.32 1.38 -3.81
C LEU A 47 -4.73 1.50 -4.36
N SER A 48 -5.70 1.20 -3.51
CA SER A 48 -7.12 1.32 -3.80
C SER A 48 -7.70 2.53 -3.06
N CYS A 49 -8.55 3.30 -3.75
CA CYS A 49 -9.20 4.47 -3.17
C CYS A 49 -10.65 4.61 -3.63
N GLY A 50 -11.47 5.25 -2.80
CA GLY A 50 -12.86 5.60 -3.09
C GLY A 50 -13.16 7.02 -2.62
N ASN A 51 -13.78 7.85 -3.47
CA ASN A 51 -14.04 9.27 -3.17
C ASN A 51 -12.78 10.03 -2.69
N ASN A 52 -11.64 9.81 -3.35
CA ASN A 52 -10.33 10.36 -2.98
C ASN A 52 -9.85 10.00 -1.57
N ARG A 53 -10.39 8.95 -0.94
CA ARG A 53 -9.93 8.44 0.36
C ARG A 53 -9.26 7.08 0.18
N LEU A 54 -8.15 6.87 0.90
CA LEU A 54 -7.44 5.59 0.91
C LEU A 54 -8.38 4.52 1.49
N THR A 55 -8.63 3.45 0.73
CA THR A 55 -9.48 2.34 1.19
C THR A 55 -8.67 1.11 1.52
N ALA A 56 -7.63 0.82 0.73
CA ALA A 56 -6.75 -0.31 0.99
C ALA A 56 -5.37 -0.10 0.35
N ILE A 57 -4.36 -0.71 0.99
CA ILE A 57 -3.08 -1.03 0.39
C ILE A 57 -3.06 -2.55 0.22
N GLU A 58 -2.77 -2.99 -1.00
CA GLU A 58 -2.80 -4.40 -1.38
C GLU A 58 -1.39 -4.80 -1.83
N ILE A 59 -0.92 -5.94 -1.32
CA ILE A 59 0.37 -6.52 -1.71
C ILE A 59 0.09 -7.85 -2.39
N CYS A 60 0.49 -7.96 -3.65
CA CYS A 60 0.21 -9.10 -4.51
C CYS A 60 1.33 -10.13 -4.41
N MET A 61 0.95 -11.36 -4.10
CA MET A 61 1.87 -12.48 -3.95
C MET A 61 1.31 -13.72 -4.64
N SER A 62 2.20 -14.58 -5.12
CA SER A 62 1.85 -15.91 -5.59
C SER A 62 1.41 -16.80 -4.42
N LYS A 63 0.86 -17.98 -4.73
CA LYS A 63 0.54 -19.00 -3.71
C LYS A 63 1.77 -19.50 -2.95
N THR A 64 2.97 -19.29 -3.49
CA THR A 64 4.25 -19.62 -2.86
C THR A 64 4.88 -18.44 -2.11
N LEU A 65 4.12 -17.37 -1.85
CA LEU A 65 4.55 -16.15 -1.14
C LEU A 65 5.66 -15.36 -1.86
N GLN A 66 5.76 -15.51 -3.18
CA GLN A 66 6.68 -14.70 -3.97
C GLN A 66 5.94 -13.43 -4.44
N PRO A 67 6.55 -12.23 -4.34
CA PRO A 67 5.96 -11.02 -4.88
C PRO A 67 5.70 -11.17 -6.38
N ILE A 68 4.52 -10.76 -6.82
CA ILE A 68 4.13 -10.75 -8.23
C ILE A 68 3.49 -9.42 -8.58
N ALA A 69 3.49 -9.05 -9.85
CA ALA A 69 2.77 -7.88 -10.31
C ALA A 69 1.27 -7.98 -9.97
N CYS A 70 0.69 -6.90 -9.48
CA CYS A 70 -0.73 -6.81 -9.22
C CYS A 70 -1.52 -6.77 -10.53
N GLU A 71 -2.09 -7.90 -10.93
CA GLU A 71 -3.02 -7.96 -12.04
C GLU A 71 -4.43 -7.59 -11.56
N SER A 72 -5.14 -6.78 -12.36
CA SER A 72 -6.58 -6.49 -12.18
C SER A 72 -6.95 -5.61 -10.97
N ILE A 73 -6.01 -4.99 -10.26
CA ILE A 73 -6.34 -4.02 -9.20
C ILE A 73 -6.72 -2.67 -9.81
N ARG A 74 -7.85 -2.12 -9.39
CA ARG A 74 -8.24 -0.75 -9.75
C ARG A 74 -7.37 0.23 -8.96
N SER A 75 -6.22 0.57 -9.54
CA SER A 75 -5.35 1.59 -8.97
C SER A 75 -6.09 2.91 -8.81
N CYS A 76 -5.89 3.55 -7.66
CA CYS A 76 -6.39 4.88 -7.41
C CYS A 76 -5.88 5.86 -8.47
N ARG A 77 -6.80 6.55 -9.15
CA ARG A 77 -6.47 7.56 -10.16
C ARG A 77 -6.49 9.00 -9.63
N ALA A 78 -6.75 9.18 -8.34
CA ALA A 78 -6.77 10.50 -7.73
C ALA A 78 -5.34 11.09 -7.70
N GLN A 79 -5.20 12.39 -7.94
CA GLN A 79 -3.90 13.07 -7.82
C GLN A 79 -3.43 13.11 -6.37
N GLN A 80 -4.38 13.19 -5.43
CA GLN A 80 -4.14 13.16 -3.99
C GLN A 80 -5.19 12.27 -3.32
N VAL A 81 -4.74 11.55 -2.31
CA VAL A 81 -5.55 10.62 -1.53
C VAL A 81 -5.54 11.06 -0.09
N LYS A 82 -6.73 11.15 0.48
CA LYS A 82 -6.97 11.41 1.89
C LYS A 82 -6.71 10.16 2.71
N ILE A 83 -5.83 10.27 3.69
CA ILE A 83 -5.50 9.23 4.68
C ILE A 83 -6.01 9.71 6.03
N THR A 84 -6.72 8.85 6.74
CA THR A 84 -7.10 9.08 8.14
C THR A 84 -6.13 8.37 9.06
N PRO A 85 -5.85 8.94 10.24
CA PRO A 85 -5.22 8.23 11.34
C PRO A 85 -5.90 6.88 11.61
N PRO A 86 -5.13 5.84 12.04
CA PRO A 86 -5.68 4.55 12.45
C PRO A 86 -6.60 4.64 13.67
#